data_AF-A0A7S8INU4-F1
#
_entry.id   AF-A0A7S8INU4-F1
#
_cell.length_a   1.000
_cell.length_b   1.000
_cell.length_c   1.000
_cell.angle_alpha   90.00
_cell.angle_beta   90.00
_cell.angle_gamma   90.00
#
_symmetry.space_group_name_H-M   'P 1'
#
loop_
_entity.id
_entity.type
_entity.pdbx_description
1 polymer ?
#
loop_
_entity_poly.entity_id
_entity_poly.type
_entity_poly.pdbx_seq_one_letter_code
_entity_poly.pdbx_strand_id
1 'polypeptide(L)'
;MPRPLHPVSPGTRTVLGISFFVLFVAFWAWITLGGHVNRIFLADPLSMLKDGWRLLVEDRFWLDILITIWRVFGGFVLASIVAVPIGIMMGAWKPVEAFLEPFVSFARYLPASAFIPLLILWAGIGELEKLLVIFVGSVFQIILIIAVKVGGTRRDLVEAAYTLGSTDNGIVRRVIMPANAPEIAETLRLVLGWAWTYVIVAELIGSSSGIGYMIINSQSRLATGQIIFGIIVIGLIGLLSDFAFKALNRWLFPWSLA
;
A
#
# COMPACT_ATOMS: atom_id res chain seq x y z
N MET A 1 -27.45 24.55 -7.93
CA MET A 1 -26.41 24.40 -6.89
C MET A 1 -26.46 22.97 -6.38
N PRO A 2 -25.35 22.22 -6.33
CA PRO A 2 -25.34 20.93 -5.65
C PRO A 2 -25.71 21.16 -4.18
N ARG A 3 -26.63 20.36 -3.64
CA ARG A 3 -26.99 20.43 -2.21
C ARG A 3 -25.72 20.17 -1.37
N PRO A 4 -25.53 20.86 -0.23
CA PRO A 4 -24.40 20.58 0.65
C PRO A 4 -24.38 19.08 1.01
N LEU A 5 -23.23 18.45 0.90
CA LEU A 5 -23.06 17.04 1.25
C LEU A 5 -23.30 16.87 2.75
N HIS A 6 -24.40 16.23 3.14
CA HIS A 6 -24.65 15.90 4.53
C HIS A 6 -23.84 14.65 4.91
N PRO A 7 -23.08 14.67 6.02
CA PRO A 7 -22.32 13.51 6.45
C PRO A 7 -23.28 12.37 6.82
N VAL A 8 -23.01 11.17 6.29
CA VAL A 8 -23.76 9.96 6.61
C VAL A 8 -23.42 9.54 8.05
N SER A 9 -24.44 9.17 8.83
CA SER A 9 -24.24 8.73 10.21
C SER A 9 -23.25 7.53 10.28
N PRO A 10 -22.47 7.38 11.37
CA PRO A 10 -21.51 6.28 11.49
C PRO A 10 -22.16 4.90 11.32
N GLY A 11 -23.36 4.70 11.88
CA GLY A 11 -24.11 3.45 11.74
C GLY A 11 -24.53 3.19 10.29
N THR A 12 -25.09 4.20 9.61
CA THR A 12 -25.48 4.08 8.20
C THR A 12 -24.27 3.81 7.31
N ARG A 13 -23.11 4.40 7.59
CA ARG A 13 -21.87 4.16 6.83
C ARG A 13 -21.42 2.71 6.91
N THR A 14 -21.45 2.12 8.11
CA THR A 14 -21.09 0.71 8.32
C THR A 14 -22.08 -0.23 7.61
N VAL A 15 -23.39 0.05 7.73
CA VAL A 15 -24.43 -0.74 7.05
C VAL A 15 -24.26 -0.68 5.54
N LEU A 16 -24.04 0.51 4.97
CA LEU A 16 -23.81 0.65 3.53
C LEU A 16 -22.55 -0.10 3.08
N GLY A 17 -21.45 0.01 3.84
CA GLY A 17 -20.22 -0.73 3.57
C GLY A 17 -20.43 -2.25 3.57
N ILE A 18 -21.07 -2.80 4.61
CA ILE A 18 -21.38 -4.23 4.69
C ILE A 18 -22.33 -4.65 3.56
N SER A 19 -23.34 -3.84 3.27
CA SER A 19 -24.32 -4.14 2.23
C SER A 19 -23.68 -4.29 0.85
N PHE A 20 -22.65 -3.50 0.54
CA PHE A 20 -21.90 -3.64 -0.71
C PHE A 20 -21.23 -5.01 -0.83
N PHE A 21 -20.52 -5.47 0.21
CA PHE A 21 -19.86 -6.78 0.19
C PHE A 21 -20.88 -7.93 0.11
N VAL A 22 -22.00 -7.81 0.83
CA VAL A 22 -23.09 -8.80 0.77
C VAL A 22 -23.70 -8.86 -0.62
N LEU A 23 -24.01 -7.71 -1.24
CA LEU A 23 -24.56 -7.65 -2.59
C LEU A 23 -23.57 -8.17 -3.62
N PHE A 24 -22.29 -7.86 -3.47
CA PHE A 24 -21.23 -8.37 -4.35
C PHE A 24 -21.14 -9.90 -4.29
N VAL A 25 -21.10 -10.49 -3.09
CA VAL A 25 -21.05 -11.95 -2.93
C VAL A 25 -22.35 -12.61 -3.40
N ALA A 26 -23.51 -11.99 -3.13
CA ALA A 26 -24.80 -12.50 -3.61
C ALA A 26 -24.90 -12.50 -5.13
N PHE A 27 -24.42 -11.44 -5.80
CA PHE A 27 -24.37 -11.36 -7.26
C PHE A 27 -23.42 -12.39 -7.84
N TRP A 28 -22.23 -12.56 -7.26
CA TRP A 28 -21.27 -13.58 -7.66
C TRP A 28 -21.83 -15.01 -7.49
N ALA A 29 -22.48 -15.29 -6.36
CA ALA A 29 -23.16 -16.55 -6.09
C ALA A 29 -24.29 -16.81 -7.10
N TRP A 30 -25.10 -15.79 -7.40
CA TRP A 30 -26.21 -15.92 -8.35
C TRP A 30 -25.72 -16.29 -9.75
N ILE A 31 -24.67 -15.64 -10.25
CA ILE A 31 -24.10 -15.94 -11.58
C ILE A 31 -23.51 -17.35 -11.64
N THR A 32 -22.76 -17.75 -10.61
CA THR A 32 -22.01 -19.02 -10.63
C THR A 32 -22.88 -20.23 -10.30
N LEU A 33 -23.76 -20.13 -9.30
CA LEU A 33 -24.68 -21.19 -8.92
C LEU A 33 -25.85 -21.32 -9.90
N GLY A 34 -26.27 -20.21 -10.53
CA GLY A 34 -27.28 -20.19 -11.58
C GLY A 34 -26.84 -20.80 -12.91
N GLY A 35 -25.55 -21.18 -13.04
CA GLY A 35 -25.02 -21.82 -14.25
C GLY A 35 -24.79 -20.85 -15.42
N HIS A 36 -24.84 -19.53 -15.18
CA HIS A 36 -24.60 -18.52 -16.20
C HIS A 36 -23.13 -18.42 -16.63
N VAL A 37 -22.20 -18.96 -15.83
CA VAL A 37 -20.76 -18.98 -16.10
C VAL A 37 -20.19 -20.38 -15.83
N ASN A 38 -19.24 -20.80 -16.66
CA ASN A 38 -18.54 -22.06 -16.48
C ASN A 38 -17.58 -21.97 -15.28
N ARG A 39 -17.70 -22.93 -14.35
CA ARG A 39 -16.96 -23.00 -13.08
C ARG A 39 -15.45 -23.10 -13.24
N ILE A 40 -14.98 -23.55 -14.41
CA ILE A 40 -13.55 -23.55 -14.73
C ILE A 40 -13.01 -22.11 -14.76
N PHE A 41 -13.79 -21.13 -15.24
CA PHE A 41 -13.36 -19.74 -15.32
C PHE A 41 -13.65 -18.96 -14.03
N LEU A 42 -14.79 -19.25 -13.38
CA LEU A 42 -15.20 -18.56 -12.17
C LEU A 42 -15.75 -19.58 -11.17
N ALA A 43 -14.91 -19.94 -10.19
CA ALA A 43 -15.36 -20.77 -9.08
C ALA A 43 -16.51 -20.08 -8.32
N ASP A 44 -17.46 -20.86 -7.81
CA ASP A 44 -18.49 -20.32 -6.92
C ASP A 44 -17.89 -20.01 -5.53
N PRO A 45 -18.52 -19.11 -4.75
CA PRO A 45 -18.00 -18.71 -3.45
C PRO A 45 -17.79 -19.88 -2.47
N LEU A 46 -18.63 -20.92 -2.53
CA LEU A 46 -18.55 -22.06 -1.61
C LEU A 46 -17.37 -22.97 -1.97
N SER A 47 -17.19 -23.25 -3.27
CA SER A 47 -16.04 -23.99 -3.78
C SER A 47 -14.73 -23.23 -3.51
N MET A 48 -14.72 -21.91 -3.69
CA MET A 48 -13.58 -21.06 -3.35
C MET A 48 -13.21 -21.15 -1.86
N LEU A 49 -14.20 -21.13 -0.96
CA LEU A 49 -13.95 -21.29 0.48
C LEU A 49 -13.44 -22.69 0.84
N LYS A 50 -13.94 -23.74 0.19
CA LYS A 50 -13.45 -25.11 0.38
C LYS A 50 -11.99 -25.24 -0.07
N ASP A 51 -11.67 -24.72 -1.25
CA ASP A 51 -10.31 -24.69 -1.77
C ASP A 51 -9.37 -23.87 -0.88
N GLY A 52 -9.85 -22.72 -0.38
CA GLY A 52 -9.13 -21.87 0.55
C GLY A 52 -8.86 -22.54 1.90
N TRP A 53 -9.85 -23.26 2.45
CA TRP A 53 -9.67 -24.04 3.66
C TRP A 53 -8.63 -25.14 3.47
N ARG A 54 -8.70 -25.84 2.33
CA ARG A 54 -7.72 -26.86 1.94
C ARG A 54 -6.30 -26.27 1.87
N LEU A 55 -6.14 -25.13 1.18
CA LEU A 55 -4.86 -24.42 1.08
C LEU A 55 -4.30 -24.05 2.47
N LEU A 56 -5.15 -23.50 3.33
CA LEU A 56 -4.73 -23.04 4.67
C LEU A 56 -4.32 -24.19 5.57
N VAL A 57 -5.05 -25.30 5.55
CA VAL A 57 -4.86 -26.42 6.48
C VAL A 57 -3.88 -27.45 5.95
N GLU A 58 -4.03 -27.87 4.69
CA GLU A 58 -3.24 -28.95 4.08
C GLU A 58 -1.92 -28.41 3.51
N ASP A 59 -1.99 -27.34 2.72
CA ASP A 59 -0.83 -26.82 1.97
C ASP A 59 -0.03 -25.77 2.76
N ARG A 60 -0.40 -25.53 4.03
CA ARG A 60 0.25 -24.56 4.93
C ARG A 60 0.36 -23.15 4.34
N PHE A 61 -0.64 -22.74 3.55
CA PHE A 61 -0.67 -21.44 2.85
C PHE A 61 -0.51 -20.22 3.78
N TRP A 62 -0.76 -20.38 5.09
CA TRP A 62 -0.46 -19.34 6.07
C TRP A 62 1.03 -18.94 6.10
N LEU A 63 1.96 -19.84 5.74
CA LEU A 63 3.38 -19.50 5.60
C LEU A 63 3.63 -18.58 4.41
N ASP A 64 2.97 -18.84 3.28
CA ASP A 64 3.01 -17.96 2.11
C ASP A 64 2.44 -16.57 2.42
N ILE A 65 1.36 -16.52 3.19
CA ILE A 65 0.80 -15.26 3.68
C ILE A 65 1.82 -14.48 4.52
N LEU A 66 2.48 -15.15 5.48
CA LEU A 66 3.43 -14.51 6.38
C LEU A 66 4.68 -13.99 5.64
N ILE A 67 5.22 -14.76 4.69
CA ILE A 67 6.39 -14.31 3.92
C ILE A 67 6.02 -13.13 3.01
N THR A 68 4.83 -13.12 2.40
CA THR A 68 4.35 -11.97 1.61
C THR A 68 4.18 -10.73 2.49
N ILE A 69 3.59 -10.86 3.69
CA ILE A 69 3.51 -9.76 4.66
C ILE A 69 4.92 -9.24 5.00
N TRP A 70 5.84 -10.13 5.34
CA TRP A 70 7.21 -9.73 5.67
C TRP A 70 7.90 -9.01 4.52
N ARG A 71 7.73 -9.47 3.27
CA ARG A 71 8.27 -8.82 2.06
C ARG A 71 7.71 -7.42 1.87
N VAL A 72 6.38 -7.27 1.96
CA VAL A 72 5.69 -5.97 1.83
C VAL A 72 6.20 -5.00 2.87
N PHE A 73 6.13 -5.36 4.15
CA PHE A 73 6.53 -4.47 5.24
C PHE A 73 8.04 -4.22 5.22
N GLY A 74 8.86 -5.23 4.94
CA GLY A 74 10.31 -5.10 4.86
C GLY A 74 10.74 -4.11 3.77
N GLY A 75 10.27 -4.30 2.54
CA GLY A 75 10.60 -3.42 1.41
C GLY A 75 10.04 -2.01 1.60
N PHE A 76 8.83 -1.91 2.14
CA PHE A 76 8.18 -0.63 2.43
C PHE A 76 8.88 0.16 3.54
N VAL A 77 9.30 -0.50 4.63
CA VAL A 77 10.04 0.15 5.73
C VAL A 77 11.38 0.65 5.23
N LEU A 78 12.11 -0.16 4.45
CA LEU A 78 13.36 0.27 3.81
C LEU A 78 13.14 1.51 2.92
N ALA A 79 12.09 1.50 2.10
CA ALA A 79 11.74 2.66 1.28
C ALA A 79 11.42 3.89 2.13
N SER A 80 10.63 3.71 3.19
CA SER A 80 10.19 4.80 4.07
C SER A 80 11.35 5.46 4.82
N ILE A 81 12.29 4.66 5.33
CA ILE A 81 13.49 5.15 6.03
C ILE A 81 14.32 6.07 5.12
N VAL A 82 14.40 5.76 3.82
CA VAL A 82 15.15 6.57 2.84
C VAL A 82 14.30 7.74 2.33
N ALA A 83 13.05 7.47 1.96
CA ALA A 83 12.20 8.40 1.26
C ALA A 83 11.66 9.53 2.13
N VAL A 84 11.30 9.24 3.38
CA VAL A 84 10.72 10.25 4.29
C VAL A 84 11.73 11.39 4.56
N PRO A 85 12.99 11.12 4.95
CA PRO A 85 13.98 12.19 5.13
C PRO A 85 14.22 13.00 3.85
N ILE A 86 14.37 12.34 2.71
CA ILE A 86 14.62 13.02 1.42
C ILE A 86 13.42 13.88 1.03
N GLY A 87 12.19 13.37 1.18
CA GLY A 87 10.97 14.12 0.93
C GLY A 87 10.84 15.35 1.84
N ILE A 88 11.13 15.20 3.14
CA ILE A 88 11.15 16.34 4.07
C ILE A 88 12.20 17.36 3.63
N MET A 89 13.40 16.91 3.25
CA MET A 89 14.46 17.81 2.81
C MET A 89 14.09 18.58 1.54
N MET A 90 13.50 17.91 0.55
CA MET A 90 13.01 18.55 -0.67
C MET A 90 11.90 19.57 -0.36
N GLY A 91 10.95 19.24 0.52
CA GLY A 91 9.89 20.19 0.86
C GLY A 91 10.37 21.38 1.70
N ALA A 92 11.41 21.20 2.52
CA ALA A 92 11.93 22.24 3.41
C ALA A 92 12.96 23.17 2.75
N TRP A 93 13.78 22.66 1.81
CA TRP A 93 14.87 23.41 1.21
C TRP A 93 14.79 23.46 -0.32
N LYS A 94 14.53 24.66 -0.86
CA LYS A 94 14.41 24.92 -2.30
C LYS A 94 15.62 24.45 -3.14
N PRO A 95 16.89 24.56 -2.69
CA PRO A 95 18.02 24.01 -3.43
C PRO A 95 17.99 22.48 -3.54
N VAL A 96 17.54 21.78 -2.50
CA VAL A 96 17.42 20.32 -2.49
C VAL A 96 16.28 19.89 -3.42
N GLU A 97 15.15 20.59 -3.38
CA GLU A 97 14.04 20.41 -4.31
C GLU A 97 14.52 20.56 -5.76
N ALA A 98 15.13 21.70 -6.12
CA ALA A 98 15.56 21.98 -7.48
C ALA A 98 16.56 20.94 -8.03
N PHE A 99 17.39 20.35 -7.17
CA PHE A 99 18.35 19.32 -7.56
C PHE A 99 17.72 17.95 -7.75
N LEU A 100 16.85 17.52 -6.82
CA LEU A 100 16.30 16.15 -6.80
C LEU A 100 14.98 16.01 -7.58
N GLU A 101 14.17 17.06 -7.64
CA GLU A 101 12.82 17.03 -8.24
C GLU A 101 12.82 16.51 -9.69
N PRO A 102 13.73 16.93 -10.60
CA PRO A 102 13.73 16.43 -11.97
C PRO A 102 13.92 14.91 -12.04
N PHE A 103 14.84 14.37 -11.24
CA PHE A 103 15.12 12.93 -11.22
C PHE A 103 13.98 12.13 -10.56
N VAL A 104 13.50 12.57 -9.40
CA VAL A 104 12.40 11.90 -8.69
C VAL A 104 11.11 11.92 -9.53
N SER A 105 10.84 13.05 -10.18
CA SER A 105 9.69 13.22 -11.07
C SER A 105 9.76 12.36 -12.32
N PHE A 106 10.96 12.06 -12.81
CA PHE A 106 11.17 11.08 -13.88
C PHE A 106 11.00 9.64 -13.35
N ALA A 107 11.68 9.31 -12.26
CA ALA A 107 11.74 7.96 -11.71
C ALA A 107 10.36 7.41 -11.33
N ARG A 108 9.41 8.26 -10.89
CA ARG A 108 8.04 7.84 -10.56
C ARG A 108 7.26 7.23 -11.73
N TYR A 109 7.64 7.51 -12.97
CA TYR A 109 7.00 6.96 -14.16
C TYR A 109 7.58 5.61 -14.59
N LEU A 110 8.69 5.20 -13.99
CA LEU A 110 9.30 3.92 -14.28
C LEU A 110 8.56 2.83 -13.50
N PRO A 111 7.96 1.83 -14.17
CA PRO A 111 7.25 0.77 -13.47
C PRO A 111 8.25 -0.09 -12.69
N ALA A 112 7.98 -0.34 -11.41
CA ALA A 112 8.84 -1.17 -10.55
C ALA A 112 9.10 -2.55 -11.17
N SER A 113 8.11 -3.10 -11.88
CA SER A 113 8.20 -4.38 -12.59
C SER A 113 9.27 -4.41 -13.68
N ALA A 114 9.56 -3.28 -14.34
CA ALA A 114 10.60 -3.22 -15.38
C ALA A 114 12.01 -3.37 -14.80
N PHE A 115 12.19 -3.14 -13.50
CA PHE A 115 13.48 -3.32 -12.84
C PHE A 115 13.76 -4.77 -12.44
N ILE A 116 12.77 -5.67 -12.45
CA ILE A 116 12.94 -7.05 -11.96
C ILE A 116 14.14 -7.76 -12.61
N PRO A 117 14.32 -7.78 -13.95
CA PRO A 117 15.49 -8.44 -14.55
C PRO A 117 16.83 -7.88 -14.07
N LEU A 118 16.89 -6.56 -13.87
CA LEU A 118 18.09 -5.87 -13.41
C LEU A 118 18.37 -6.16 -11.93
N LEU A 119 17.32 -6.19 -11.11
CA LEU A 119 17.42 -6.54 -9.70
C LEU A 119 17.82 -8.00 -9.51
N ILE A 120 17.33 -8.91 -10.34
CA ILE A 120 17.79 -10.30 -10.38
C ILE A 120 19.28 -10.37 -10.75
N LEU A 121 19.71 -9.59 -11.76
CA LEU A 121 21.12 -9.55 -12.16
C LEU A 121 22.04 -9.04 -11.02
N TRP A 122 21.59 -8.03 -10.28
CA TRP A 122 22.40 -7.39 -9.23
C TRP A 122 22.35 -8.10 -7.87
N ALA A 123 21.14 -8.49 -7.43
CA ALA A 123 20.89 -9.05 -6.10
C ALA A 123 20.74 -10.58 -6.12
N GLY A 124 20.68 -11.19 -7.30
CA GLY A 124 20.34 -12.60 -7.46
C GLY A 124 18.84 -12.87 -7.26
N ILE A 125 18.43 -14.10 -7.56
CA ILE A 125 17.08 -14.57 -7.23
C ILE A 125 17.02 -14.85 -5.73
N GLY A 126 16.10 -14.20 -5.02
CA GLY A 126 15.94 -14.43 -3.58
C GLY A 126 15.01 -13.42 -2.91
N GLU A 127 15.16 -13.27 -1.59
CA GLU A 127 14.37 -12.32 -0.81
C GLU A 127 14.80 -10.87 -1.06
N LEU A 128 16.11 -10.63 -1.20
CA LEU A 128 16.64 -9.28 -1.40
C LEU A 128 16.06 -8.63 -2.66
N GLU A 129 15.98 -9.37 -3.76
CA GLU A 129 15.37 -8.89 -5.01
C GLU A 129 13.91 -8.44 -4.79
N LYS A 130 13.09 -9.23 -4.08
CA LYS A 130 11.68 -8.93 -3.81
C LYS A 130 11.53 -7.67 -2.96
N LEU A 131 12.37 -7.53 -1.93
CA LEU A 131 12.41 -6.32 -1.11
C LEU A 131 12.80 -5.10 -1.95
N LEU A 132 13.75 -5.25 -2.88
CA LEU A 132 14.21 -4.16 -3.76
C LEU A 132 13.14 -3.74 -4.77
N VAL A 133 12.32 -4.66 -5.30
CA VAL A 133 11.19 -4.32 -6.18
C VAL A 133 10.19 -3.43 -5.44
N ILE A 134 9.83 -3.82 -4.22
CA ILE A 134 8.91 -3.06 -3.37
C ILE A 134 9.54 -1.71 -2.97
N PHE A 135 10.84 -1.72 -2.68
CA PHE A 135 11.60 -0.51 -2.37
C PHE A 135 11.55 0.49 -3.52
N VAL A 136 11.93 0.09 -4.73
CA VAL A 136 11.96 0.95 -5.92
C VAL A 136 10.56 1.45 -6.27
N GLY A 137 9.54 0.59 -6.17
CA GLY A 137 8.16 0.97 -6.42
C GLY A 137 7.61 1.99 -5.43
N SER A 138 8.12 2.01 -4.19
CA SER A 138 7.59 2.87 -3.13
C SER A 138 8.40 4.16 -2.93
N VAL A 139 9.73 4.09 -3.06
CA VAL A 139 10.65 5.15 -2.60
C VAL A 139 10.39 6.49 -3.29
N PHE A 140 10.28 6.51 -4.63
CA PHE A 140 10.12 7.75 -5.39
C PHE A 140 8.77 8.41 -5.14
N GLN A 141 7.72 7.60 -4.97
CA GLN A 141 6.40 8.13 -4.67
C GLN A 141 6.36 8.77 -3.28
N ILE A 142 6.92 8.10 -2.27
CA ILE A 142 6.97 8.62 -0.90
C ILE A 142 7.72 9.94 -0.88
N ILE A 143 8.89 10.02 -1.53
CA ILE A 143 9.69 11.26 -1.63
C ILE A 143 8.82 12.40 -2.18
N LEU A 144 8.20 12.20 -3.34
CA LEU A 144 7.48 13.26 -4.04
C LEU A 144 6.25 13.73 -3.26
N ILE A 145 5.41 12.83 -2.77
CA ILE A 145 4.19 13.22 -2.05
C ILE A 145 4.57 13.94 -0.75
N ILE A 146 5.59 13.46 -0.02
CA ILE A 146 6.04 14.12 1.20
C ILE A 146 6.62 15.50 0.90
N ALA A 147 7.44 15.64 -0.15
CA ALA A 147 8.00 16.93 -0.56
C ALA A 147 6.91 17.97 -0.83
N VAL A 148 5.85 17.57 -1.56
CA VAL A 148 4.70 18.45 -1.85
C VAL A 148 3.96 18.86 -0.57
N LYS A 149 3.68 17.91 0.33
CA LYS A 149 2.98 18.20 1.60
C LYS A 149 3.79 19.14 2.49
N VAL A 150 5.06 18.79 2.70
CA VAL A 150 6.01 19.59 3.50
C VAL A 150 6.19 20.99 2.91
N GLY A 151 6.35 21.12 1.60
CA GLY A 151 6.45 22.40 0.91
C GLY A 151 5.16 23.23 0.93
N GLY A 152 4.01 22.58 1.19
CA GLY A 152 2.69 23.19 1.37
C GLY A 152 2.40 23.70 2.78
N THR A 153 3.36 23.60 3.71
CA THR A 153 3.20 24.14 5.08
C THR A 153 2.83 25.62 5.04
N ARG A 154 1.85 26.03 5.86
CA ARG A 154 1.39 27.42 5.89
C ARG A 154 2.55 28.38 6.20
N ARG A 155 2.68 29.41 5.38
CA ARG A 155 3.78 30.39 5.47
C ARG A 155 3.75 31.20 6.76
N ASP A 156 2.58 31.51 7.28
CA ASP A 156 2.39 32.27 8.51
C ASP A 156 3.01 31.57 9.74
N LEU A 157 2.90 30.24 9.82
CA LEU A 157 3.55 29.45 10.88
C LEU A 157 5.08 29.52 10.80
N VAL A 158 5.60 29.48 9.58
CA VAL A 158 7.05 29.55 9.31
C VAL A 158 7.59 30.96 9.62
N GLU A 159 6.91 32.00 9.14
CA GLU A 159 7.26 33.41 9.37
C GLU A 159 7.20 33.76 10.86
N ALA A 160 6.15 33.33 11.58
CA ALA A 160 6.05 33.52 13.03
C ALA A 160 7.22 32.86 13.78
N ALA A 161 7.62 31.65 13.37
CA ALA A 161 8.76 30.97 13.98
C ALA A 161 10.09 31.69 13.73
N TYR A 162 10.28 32.29 12.55
CA TYR A 162 11.43 33.17 12.28
C TYR A 162 11.42 34.41 13.18
N THR A 163 10.26 35.07 13.37
CA THR A 163 10.14 36.22 14.28
C THR A 163 10.48 35.85 15.73
N LEU A 164 10.21 34.61 16.15
CA LEU A 164 10.58 34.08 17.46
C LEU A 164 12.05 33.61 17.56
N GLY A 165 12.87 33.86 16.53
CA GLY A 165 14.30 33.55 16.52
C GLY A 165 14.66 32.11 16.16
N SER A 166 13.75 31.37 15.53
CA SER A 166 14.05 30.02 15.05
C SER A 166 14.99 30.05 13.84
N THR A 167 15.97 29.15 13.82
CA THR A 167 16.80 28.87 12.64
C THR A 167 16.08 27.90 11.68
N ASP A 168 16.56 27.75 10.45
CA ASP A 168 15.97 26.85 9.44
C ASP A 168 15.79 25.42 9.97
N ASN A 169 16.82 24.85 10.59
CA ASN A 169 16.73 23.51 11.19
C ASN A 169 15.77 23.48 12.40
N GLY A 170 15.69 24.59 13.14
CA GLY A 170 14.70 24.77 14.21
C GLY A 170 13.27 24.74 13.67
N ILE A 171 13.03 25.38 12.53
CA ILE A 171 11.71 25.43 11.86
C ILE A 171 11.33 24.04 11.37
N VAL A 172 12.26 23.32 10.72
CA VAL A 172 12.00 21.96 10.25
C VAL A 172 11.57 21.06 11.40
N ARG A 173 12.32 21.08 12.51
CA ARG A 173 12.07 20.18 13.65
C ARG A 173 10.87 20.58 14.51
N ARG A 174 10.59 21.88 14.67
CA ARG A 174 9.59 22.39 15.64
C ARG A 174 8.28 22.84 15.00
N VAL A 175 8.27 23.12 13.70
CA VAL A 175 7.09 23.63 12.98
C VAL A 175 6.67 22.68 11.89
N ILE A 176 7.56 22.43 10.93
CA ILE A 176 7.25 21.66 9.73
C ILE A 176 6.98 20.20 10.06
N MET A 177 7.88 19.51 10.79
CA MET A 177 7.68 18.10 11.14
C MET A 177 6.40 17.89 11.96
N PRO A 178 6.12 18.61 13.06
CA PRO A 178 4.89 18.41 13.83
C PRO A 178 3.62 18.73 13.04
N ALA A 179 3.65 19.77 12.19
CA ALA A 179 2.50 20.14 11.37
C ALA A 179 2.17 19.11 10.29
N ASN A 180 3.20 18.50 9.68
CA ASN A 180 3.03 17.56 8.56
C ASN A 180 3.03 16.08 8.99
N ALA A 181 3.38 15.75 10.22
CA ALA A 181 3.47 14.35 10.67
C ALA A 181 2.19 13.53 10.43
N PRO A 182 0.96 14.03 10.67
CA PRO A 182 -0.27 13.29 10.37
C PRO A 182 -0.43 13.03 8.88
N GLU A 183 -0.04 14.00 8.04
CA GLU A 183 -0.12 13.85 6.60
C GLU A 183 0.97 12.94 6.03
N ILE A 184 2.17 12.92 6.63
CA ILE A 184 3.25 11.99 6.29
C ILE A 184 2.79 10.56 6.59
N ALA A 185 2.23 10.32 7.77
CA ALA A 185 1.68 9.01 8.15
C ALA A 185 0.55 8.57 7.20
N GLU A 186 -0.31 9.51 6.78
CA GLU A 186 -1.34 9.24 5.78
C GLU A 186 -0.75 8.91 4.40
N THR A 187 0.33 9.58 3.99
CA THR A 187 1.07 9.24 2.76
C THR A 187 1.64 7.82 2.84
N LEU A 188 2.27 7.48 3.95
CA LEU A 188 2.82 6.14 4.17
C LEU A 188 1.73 5.07 4.09
N ARG A 189 0.55 5.31 4.69
CA ARG A 189 -0.61 4.42 4.56
C ARG A 189 -1.02 4.22 3.10
N LEU A 190 -1.14 5.30 2.33
CA LEU A 190 -1.55 5.23 0.93
C LEU A 190 -0.54 4.45 0.07
N VAL A 191 0.76 4.72 0.25
CA VAL A 191 1.81 4.04 -0.53
C VAL A 191 1.99 2.58 -0.08
N LEU A 192 1.76 2.25 1.19
CA LEU A 192 1.71 0.85 1.62
C LEU A 192 0.64 0.07 0.85
N GLY A 193 -0.50 0.70 0.53
CA GLY A 193 -1.50 0.13 -0.36
C GLY A 193 -0.96 -0.23 -1.75
N TRP A 194 -0.02 0.55 -2.28
CA TRP A 194 0.64 0.27 -3.57
C TRP A 194 1.75 -0.78 -3.44
N ALA A 195 2.44 -0.83 -2.29
CA ALA A 195 3.44 -1.88 -2.01
C ALA A 195 2.85 -3.31 -2.12
N TRP A 196 1.57 -3.49 -1.78
CA TRP A 196 0.83 -4.74 -2.01
C TRP A 196 0.72 -5.13 -3.48
N THR A 197 0.73 -4.16 -4.41
CA THR A 197 0.72 -4.47 -5.85
C THR A 197 2.10 -4.92 -6.32
N TYR A 198 3.17 -4.32 -5.79
CA TYR A 198 4.54 -4.65 -6.18
C TYR A 198 4.98 -6.04 -5.70
N VAL A 199 4.58 -6.46 -4.48
CA VAL A 199 4.95 -7.79 -3.99
C VAL A 199 4.41 -8.90 -4.89
N ILE A 200 3.20 -8.74 -5.45
CA ILE A 200 2.62 -9.76 -6.31
C ILE A 200 3.49 -9.94 -7.54
N VAL A 201 3.87 -8.84 -8.20
CA VAL A 201 4.74 -8.91 -9.37
C VAL A 201 6.11 -9.51 -9.03
N ALA A 202 6.69 -9.11 -7.89
CA ALA A 202 7.97 -9.65 -7.42
C ALA A 202 7.90 -11.15 -7.10
N GLU A 203 6.75 -11.66 -6.66
CA GLU A 203 6.56 -13.08 -6.36
C GLU A 203 6.25 -13.94 -7.60
N LEU A 204 5.92 -13.34 -8.75
CA LEU A 204 5.66 -14.12 -9.98
C LEU A 204 6.94 -14.70 -10.59
N ILE A 205 8.10 -14.10 -10.31
CA ILE A 205 9.36 -14.43 -10.99
C ILE A 205 10.36 -14.98 -9.98
N GLY A 206 10.78 -16.24 -10.18
CA GLY A 206 11.83 -16.87 -9.37
C GLY A 206 11.48 -16.95 -7.87
N SER A 207 10.20 -17.02 -7.52
CA SER A 207 9.77 -17.26 -6.14
C SER A 207 9.40 -18.72 -5.94
N SER A 208 9.64 -19.22 -4.74
CA SER A 208 9.23 -20.56 -4.27
C SER A 208 8.21 -20.50 -3.12
N SER A 209 7.79 -19.29 -2.75
CA SER A 209 6.85 -19.02 -1.66
C SER A 209 6.15 -17.68 -1.85
N GLY A 210 5.06 -17.45 -1.13
CA GLY A 210 4.28 -16.23 -1.17
C GLY A 210 2.96 -16.38 -1.93
N ILE A 211 2.06 -15.44 -1.73
CA ILE A 211 0.72 -15.49 -2.31
C ILE A 211 0.79 -15.40 -3.85
N GLY A 212 1.67 -14.56 -4.41
CA GLY A 212 1.86 -14.46 -5.86
C GLY A 212 2.37 -15.76 -6.48
N TYR A 213 3.27 -16.46 -5.80
CA TYR A 213 3.74 -17.79 -6.21
C TYR A 213 2.59 -18.82 -6.20
N MET A 214 1.79 -18.84 -5.12
CA MET A 214 0.63 -19.71 -5.01
C MET A 214 -0.37 -19.47 -6.15
N ILE A 215 -0.62 -18.21 -6.52
CA ILE A 215 -1.51 -17.83 -7.62
C ILE A 215 -1.02 -18.41 -8.95
N ILE A 216 0.25 -18.25 -9.30
CA ILE A 216 0.84 -18.79 -10.54
C ILE A 216 0.80 -20.31 -10.55
N ASN A 217 1.14 -20.93 -9.42
CA ASN A 217 1.10 -22.38 -9.28
C ASN A 217 -0.33 -22.93 -9.41
N SER A 218 -1.33 -22.20 -8.92
CA SER A 218 -2.75 -22.54 -9.05
C SER A 218 -3.26 -22.34 -10.48
N GLN A 219 -2.75 -21.31 -11.18
CA GLN A 219 -3.07 -21.02 -12.57
C GLN A 219 -2.67 -22.16 -13.50
N SER A 220 -1.48 -22.76 -13.30
CA SER A 220 -1.02 -23.90 -14.13
C SER A 220 -1.93 -25.13 -14.01
N ARG A 221 -2.66 -25.26 -12.90
CA ARG A 221 -3.65 -26.32 -12.64
C ARG A 221 -5.09 -25.93 -12.94
N LEU A 222 -5.33 -24.72 -13.45
CA LEU A 222 -6.67 -24.14 -13.61
C LEU A 222 -7.51 -24.14 -12.32
N ALA A 223 -6.84 -24.09 -11.15
CA ALA A 223 -7.48 -24.07 -9.85
C ALA A 223 -7.97 -22.64 -9.52
N THR A 224 -9.05 -22.21 -10.18
CA THR A 224 -9.56 -20.82 -10.07
C THR A 224 -10.08 -20.49 -8.68
N GLY A 225 -10.61 -21.46 -7.92
CA GLY A 225 -10.98 -21.27 -6.52
C GLY A 225 -9.79 -20.84 -5.66
N GLN A 226 -8.64 -21.49 -5.83
CA GLN A 226 -7.38 -21.15 -5.16
C GLN A 226 -6.89 -19.74 -5.53
N ILE A 227 -6.96 -19.38 -6.82
CA ILE A 227 -6.57 -18.05 -7.31
C ILE A 227 -7.45 -16.96 -6.68
N ILE A 228 -8.78 -17.11 -6.74
CA ILE A 228 -9.73 -16.13 -6.21
C ILE A 228 -9.55 -16.00 -4.70
N PHE A 229 -9.37 -17.12 -3.99
CA PHE A 229 -9.09 -17.11 -2.56
C PHE A 229 -7.82 -16.30 -2.24
N GLY A 230 -6.72 -16.54 -2.96
CA GLY A 230 -5.48 -15.77 -2.81
C GLY A 230 -5.66 -14.27 -3.01
N ILE A 231 -6.39 -13.87 -4.07
CA ILE A 231 -6.70 -12.45 -4.35
C ILE A 231 -7.51 -11.83 -3.21
N ILE A 232 -8.53 -12.53 -2.69
CA ILE A 232 -9.33 -12.06 -1.55
C ILE A 232 -8.46 -11.92 -0.31
N VAL A 233 -7.59 -12.89 -0.03
CA VAL A 233 -6.67 -12.85 1.12
C VAL A 233 -5.76 -11.61 1.05
N ILE A 234 -5.17 -11.30 -0.11
CA ILE A 234 -4.38 -10.07 -0.29
C ILE A 234 -5.23 -8.83 0.00
N GLY A 235 -6.44 -8.76 -0.56
CA GLY A 235 -7.35 -7.64 -0.34
C GLY A 235 -7.73 -7.46 1.14
N LEU A 236 -7.98 -8.55 1.86
CA LEU A 236 -8.28 -8.54 3.29
C LEU A 236 -7.08 -8.09 4.12
N ILE A 237 -5.87 -8.60 3.84
CA ILE A 237 -4.67 -8.19 4.58
C ILE A 237 -4.34 -6.73 4.30
N GLY A 238 -4.47 -6.27 3.04
CA GLY A 238 -4.33 -4.87 2.68
C GLY A 238 -5.32 -3.97 3.42
N LEU A 239 -6.59 -4.38 3.51
CA LEU A 239 -7.63 -3.65 4.25
C LEU A 239 -7.36 -3.63 5.76
N LEU A 240 -6.92 -4.76 6.33
CA LEU A 240 -6.53 -4.84 7.74
C LEU A 240 -5.32 -3.93 8.03
N SER A 241 -4.33 -3.92 7.15
CA SER A 241 -3.17 -3.03 7.24
C SER A 241 -3.58 -1.56 7.17
N ASP A 242 -4.54 -1.23 6.28
CA ASP A 242 -5.11 0.11 6.17
C ASP A 242 -5.80 0.58 7.45
N PHE A 243 -6.64 -0.28 8.04
CA PHE A 243 -7.31 0.02 9.30
C PHE A 243 -6.32 0.14 10.46
N ALA A 244 -5.31 -0.74 10.52
CA ALA A 244 -4.26 -0.66 11.52
C ALA A 244 -3.49 0.66 11.42
N PHE A 245 -3.12 1.10 10.20
CA PHE A 245 -2.47 2.38 9.97
C PHE A 245 -3.36 3.57 10.35
N LYS A 246 -4.65 3.53 10.02
CA LYS A 246 -5.59 4.59 10.43
C LYS A 246 -5.73 4.68 11.94
N ALA A 247 -5.85 3.54 12.63
CA ALA A 247 -5.92 3.50 14.09
C ALA A 247 -4.63 4.04 14.71
N LEU A 248 -3.48 3.62 14.20
CA LEU A 248 -2.16 4.11 14.62
C LEU A 248 -2.02 5.62 14.41
N ASN A 249 -2.44 6.14 13.26
CA ASN A 249 -2.40 7.57 12.93
C ASN A 249 -3.24 8.39 13.92
N ARG A 250 -4.47 7.94 14.24
CA ARG A 250 -5.33 8.60 15.22
C ARG A 250 -4.74 8.59 16.64
N TRP A 251 -4.07 7.51 17.00
CA TRP A 251 -3.43 7.36 18.30
C TRP A 251 -2.16 8.21 18.44
N LEU A 252 -1.32 8.27 17.40
CA LEU A 252 -0.08 9.06 17.37
C LEU A 252 -0.33 10.56 17.26
N PHE A 253 -1.38 10.97 16.54
CA PHE A 253 -1.63 12.37 16.21
C PHE A 253 -3.05 12.83 16.62
N PRO A 254 -3.41 12.76 17.91
CA PRO A 254 -4.75 13.12 18.39
C PRO A 254 -5.10 14.59 18.12
N TRP A 255 -4.09 15.47 18.06
CA TRP A 255 -4.28 16.90 17.78
C TRP A 255 -4.68 17.22 16.34
N SER A 256 -4.51 16.29 15.40
CA SER A 256 -4.92 16.49 14.00
C SER A 256 -6.44 16.37 13.79
N LEU A 257 -7.15 15.82 14.78
CA LEU A 257 -8.60 15.61 14.75
C LEU A 257 -9.37 16.69 15.54
N ALA A 258 -8.66 17.61 16.20
CA ALA A 258 -9.22 18.71 16.98
C ALA A 258 -9.31 19.98 16.13
#